data_AF-A0A9D5MRP1-F1
#
_entry.id   AF-A0A9D5MRP1-F1
#
_cell.length_a   1.000
_cell.length_b   1.000
_cell.length_c   1.000
_cell.angle_alpha   90.00
_cell.angle_beta   90.00
_cell.angle_gamma   90.00
#
_symmetry.space_group_name_H-M   'P 1'
#
loop_
_entity.id
_entity.type
_entity.pdbx_description
1 polymer ?
#
loop_
_entity_poly.entity_id
_entity_poly.type
_entity_poly.pdbx_seq_one_letter_code
_entity_poly.pdbx_strand_id
1 'polypeptide(L)'
;MDTSLAINGLPELTLTGTATTGTVGGNATTVSAACENLDTYATSMDAFIEELEAQKDEILLGWEGEAADALRESFPGLIEAFREVPPSIRSISNWATTTMNAYVRRDQSTAESIRAILGGK
;
A
#
# COMPACT_ATOMS: atom_id res chain seq x y z
N MET A 1 -18.55 -30.36 3.00
CA MET A 1 -17.12 -30.25 2.66
C MET A 1 -16.85 -28.78 2.62
N ASP A 2 -16.30 -28.25 3.71
CA ASP A 2 -16.08 -26.81 3.93
C ASP A 2 -14.83 -26.40 3.16
N THR A 3 -14.99 -25.79 1.99
CA THR A 3 -13.88 -25.16 1.26
C THR A 3 -13.79 -23.70 1.65
N SER A 4 -13.34 -23.46 2.88
CA SER A 4 -12.84 -22.15 3.27
C SER A 4 -11.36 -22.09 2.89
N LEU A 5 -11.06 -21.54 1.71
CA LEU A 5 -9.73 -20.98 1.45
C LEU A 5 -9.64 -19.69 2.29
N ALA A 6 -9.24 -19.84 3.54
CA ALA A 6 -8.75 -18.71 4.30
C ALA A 6 -7.45 -18.25 3.64
N ILE A 7 -7.53 -17.24 2.76
CA ILE A 7 -6.36 -16.46 2.34
C ILE A 7 -5.95 -15.62 3.57
N ASN A 8 -5.37 -16.29 4.56
CA ASN A 8 -4.76 -15.71 5.75
C ASN A 8 -3.42 -15.10 5.32
N GLY A 9 -3.45 -13.89 4.76
CA GLY A 9 -2.22 -13.24 4.32
C GLY A 9 -2.33 -11.75 4.04
N LEU A 10 -3.52 -11.25 3.72
CA LEU A 10 -3.71 -9.81 3.53
C LEU A 10 -4.04 -9.14 4.88
N PRO A 11 -3.21 -8.21 5.38
CA PRO A 11 -3.51 -7.50 6.61
C PRO A 11 -4.82 -6.70 6.44
N GLU A 12 -5.67 -6.75 7.46
CA GLU A 12 -6.93 -6.01 7.50
C GLU A 12 -6.64 -4.49 7.51
N LEU A 13 -6.97 -3.81 6.42
CA LEU A 13 -6.71 -2.38 6.27
C LEU A 13 -7.74 -1.56 7.06
N THR A 14 -7.44 -1.29 8.32
CA THR A 14 -8.20 -0.32 9.10
C THR A 14 -7.73 1.10 8.78
N LEU A 15 -8.28 1.70 7.70
CA LEU A 15 -8.09 3.11 7.37
C LEU A 15 -8.95 4.00 8.30
N THR A 16 -8.50 4.22 9.53
CA THR A 16 -9.09 5.22 10.44
C THR A 16 -8.57 6.61 10.07
N GLY A 17 -8.99 7.13 8.92
CA GLY A 17 -8.64 8.48 8.48
C GLY A 17 -9.67 9.05 7.52
N THR A 18 -10.41 10.07 7.95
CA THR A 18 -11.23 10.91 7.06
C THR A 18 -10.33 11.60 6.04
N ALA A 19 -10.33 11.12 4.79
CA ALA A 19 -9.73 11.82 3.66
C ALA A 19 -10.58 13.06 3.35
N THR A 20 -10.20 14.20 3.93
CA THR A 20 -10.75 15.51 3.56
C THR A 20 -9.89 16.09 2.45
N THR A 21 -10.50 16.41 1.31
CA THR A 21 -9.86 16.94 0.09
C THR A 21 -9.40 18.41 0.23
N GLY A 22 -9.15 18.88 1.45
CA GLY A 22 -8.71 20.24 1.72
C GLY A 22 -7.77 20.25 2.91
N THR A 23 -6.50 20.56 2.65
CA THR A 23 -5.37 20.51 3.60
C THR A 23 -4.85 19.09 3.85
N VAL A 24 -3.61 18.79 3.43
CA VAL A 24 -2.86 17.63 3.96
C VAL A 24 -2.51 17.99 5.41
N GLY A 25 -3.45 17.77 6.32
CA GLY A 25 -3.44 18.26 7.70
C GLY A 25 -3.46 17.14 8.74
N GLY A 26 -2.98 15.94 8.39
CA GLY A 26 -2.63 14.93 9.40
C GLY A 26 -1.40 15.39 10.16
N ASN A 27 -1.30 15.07 11.46
CA ASN A 27 -0.03 15.28 12.15
C ASN A 27 1.05 14.37 11.51
N ALA A 28 2.32 14.77 11.58
CA ALA A 28 3.42 14.04 10.96
C ALA A 28 3.46 12.55 11.35
N THR A 29 3.10 12.24 12.60
CA THR A 29 3.04 10.89 13.17
C THR A 29 1.95 10.05 12.51
N THR A 30 0.76 10.61 12.26
CA THR A 30 -0.35 9.92 11.59
C THR A 30 -0.01 9.61 10.14
N VAL A 31 0.63 10.54 9.43
CA VAL A 31 1.06 10.31 8.05
C VAL A 31 2.16 9.25 7.99
N SER A 32 3.14 9.28 8.90
CA SER A 32 4.18 8.25 8.98
C SER A 32 3.60 6.85 9.20
N ALA A 33 2.69 6.71 10.18
CA ALA A 33 2.04 5.43 10.47
C ALA A 33 1.22 4.91 9.27
N ALA A 34 0.53 5.80 8.54
CA ALA A 34 -0.18 5.43 7.33
C ALA A 34 0.78 4.95 6.22
N CYS A 35 1.91 5.62 6.03
CA CYS A 35 2.94 5.22 5.06
C CYS A 35 3.57 3.86 5.41
N GLU A 36 3.86 3.61 6.69
CA GLU A 36 4.37 2.32 7.20
C GLU A 36 3.37 1.18 6.97
N ASN A 37 2.09 1.43 7.21
CA ASN A 37 1.02 0.47 6.94
C ASN A 37 0.89 0.17 5.43
N LEU A 38 0.98 1.20 4.58
CA LEU A 38 0.95 1.04 3.12
C LEU A 38 2.14 0.22 2.63
N ASP A 39 3.34 0.44 3.17
CA ASP A 39 4.53 -0.34 2.79
C ASP A 39 4.44 -1.80 3.26
N THR A 40 3.92 -2.02 4.47
CA THR A 40 3.60 -3.37 4.97
C THR A 40 2.62 -4.08 4.04
N TYR A 41 1.54 -3.40 3.63
CA TYR A 41 0.55 -3.97 2.73
C TYR A 41 1.13 -4.28 1.34
N ALA A 42 1.94 -3.38 0.78
CA ALA A 42 2.63 -3.62 -0.49
C ALA A 42 3.54 -4.86 -0.41
N THR A 43 4.25 -5.02 0.70
CA THR A 43 5.12 -6.19 0.95
C THR A 43 4.31 -7.48 1.11
N SER A 44 3.20 -7.45 1.85
CA SER A 44 2.29 -8.60 1.96
C SER A 44 1.68 -8.98 0.60
N MET A 45 1.36 -8.00 -0.25
CA MET A 45 0.88 -8.27 -1.61
C MET A 45 1.97 -8.89 -2.49
N ASP A 46 3.21 -8.39 -2.43
CA ASP A 46 4.34 -8.98 -3.16
C ASP A 46 4.49 -10.46 -2.79
N ALA A 47 4.47 -10.78 -1.48
CA ALA A 47 4.56 -12.16 -1.00
C ALA A 47 3.36 -13.02 -1.43
N PHE A 48 2.15 -12.47 -1.41
CA PHE A 48 0.95 -13.17 -1.88
C PHE A 48 1.03 -13.51 -3.37
N ILE A 49 1.55 -12.60 -4.20
CA ILE A 49 1.72 -12.83 -5.64
C ILE A 49 2.73 -13.97 -5.87
N GLU A 50 3.86 -13.97 -5.15
CA GLU A 50 4.86 -15.04 -5.24
C GLU A 50 4.30 -16.40 -4.84
N GLU A 51 3.52 -16.46 -3.75
CA GLU A 51 2.88 -17.69 -3.30
C GLU A 51 1.82 -18.17 -4.29
N LEU A 52 1.02 -17.25 -4.84
CA LEU A 52 0.00 -17.56 -5.84
C LEU A 52 0.66 -18.13 -7.11
N GLU A 53 1.77 -17.55 -7.58
CA GLU A 53 2.53 -18.07 -8.72
C GLU A 53 3.15 -19.45 -8.44
N ALA A 54 3.68 -19.66 -7.24
CA ALA A 54 4.27 -20.95 -6.84
C ALA A 54 3.20 -22.06 -6.75
N GLN A 55 2.01 -21.71 -6.26
CA GLN A 55 0.89 -22.65 -6.12
C GLN A 55 0.11 -22.88 -7.40
N LYS A 56 0.31 -22.09 -8.48
CA LYS A 56 -0.49 -22.22 -9.71
C LYS A 56 -0.47 -23.65 -10.26
N ASP A 57 0.70 -24.28 -10.26
CA ASP A 57 0.88 -25.60 -10.85
C ASP A 57 0.31 -26.68 -9.94
N GLU A 58 0.31 -26.47 -8.62
CA GLU A 58 -0.37 -27.33 -7.64
C GLU A 58 -1.90 -27.19 -7.70
N ILE A 59 -2.43 -25.97 -7.84
CA ILE A 59 -3.87 -25.70 -8.01
C ILE A 59 -4.39 -26.39 -9.28
N LEU A 60 -3.56 -26.42 -10.32
CA LEU A 60 -3.89 -27.02 -11.61
C LEU A 60 -3.58 -28.53 -11.66
N LEU A 61 -2.91 -29.08 -10.65
CA LEU A 61 -2.54 -30.49 -10.57
C LEU A 61 -3.78 -31.31 -10.14
N GLY A 62 -4.32 -32.09 -11.08
CA GLY A 62 -5.54 -32.88 -10.86
C GLY A 62 -6.83 -32.16 -11.27
N TRP A 63 -6.74 -30.92 -11.77
CA TRP A 63 -7.85 -30.24 -12.43
C TRP A 63 -7.73 -30.40 -13.96
N GLU A 64 -8.68 -31.13 -14.53
CA GLU A 64 -8.79 -31.37 -15.97
C GLU A 64 -10.11 -30.80 -16.51
N GLY A 65 -10.10 -30.41 -17.79
CA GLY A 65 -11.27 -29.89 -18.50
C GLY A 65 -11.25 -28.38 -18.73
N GLU A 66 -12.28 -27.90 -19.44
CA GLU A 66 -12.40 -26.53 -19.96
C GLU A 66 -12.22 -25.43 -18.89
N ALA A 67 -12.67 -25.67 -17.66
CA ALA A 67 -12.51 -24.72 -16.56
C ALA A 67 -11.04 -24.59 -16.10
N ALA A 68 -10.27 -25.68 -16.12
CA ALA A 68 -8.85 -25.65 -15.78
C ALA A 68 -8.04 -24.94 -16.87
N ASP A 69 -8.43 -25.12 -18.14
CA ASP A 69 -7.80 -24.46 -19.27
C ASP A 69 -8.12 -22.95 -19.29
N ALA A 70 -9.38 -22.56 -19.02
CA ALA A 70 -9.76 -21.17 -18.86
C ALA A 70 -9.02 -20.48 -17.69
N LEU A 71 -8.81 -21.20 -16.58
CA LEU A 71 -8.00 -20.71 -15.47
C LEU A 71 -6.54 -20.54 -15.89
N ARG A 72 -5.94 -21.52 -16.56
CA ARG A 72 -4.56 -21.43 -17.10
C ARG A 72 -4.37 -20.24 -18.04
N GLU A 73 -5.36 -19.97 -18.88
CA GLU A 73 -5.32 -18.87 -19.85
C GLU A 73 -5.46 -17.49 -19.17
N SER A 74 -6.31 -17.37 -18.17
CA SER A 74 -6.57 -16.09 -17.47
C SER A 74 -5.58 -15.78 -16.34
N PHE A 75 -4.92 -16.80 -15.76
CA PHE A 75 -4.03 -16.64 -14.62
C PHE A 75 -2.86 -15.66 -14.86
N PRO A 76 -2.17 -15.66 -16.02
CA PRO A 76 -1.12 -14.68 -16.28
C PRO A 76 -1.62 -13.24 -16.24
N GLY A 77 -2.79 -12.96 -16.83
CA GLY A 77 -3.38 -11.61 -16.82
C GLY A 77 -3.83 -11.18 -15.42
N LEU A 78 -4.30 -12.12 -14.60
CA LEU A 78 -4.63 -11.86 -13.20
C LEU A 78 -3.38 -11.50 -12.40
N ILE A 79 -2.28 -12.26 -12.55
CA ILE A 79 -1.00 -11.98 -11.88
C ILE A 79 -0.44 -10.63 -12.31
N GLU A 80 -0.48 -10.32 -13.60
CA GLU A 80 -0.03 -9.03 -14.12
C GLU A 80 -0.80 -7.86 -13.49
N ALA A 81 -2.13 -7.97 -13.41
CA ALA A 81 -2.96 -6.97 -12.75
C ALA A 81 -2.62 -6.81 -11.26
N PHE A 82 -2.35 -7.91 -10.55
CA PHE A 82 -1.92 -7.83 -9.14
C PHE A 82 -0.54 -7.17 -8.98
N ARG A 83 0.40 -7.39 -9.91
CA ARG A 83 1.74 -6.80 -9.88
C ARG A 83 1.76 -5.28 -10.04
N GLU A 84 0.70 -4.67 -10.57
CA GLU A 84 0.59 -3.22 -10.69
C GLU A 84 0.28 -2.51 -9.35
N VAL A 85 -0.28 -3.25 -8.39
CA VAL A 85 -0.82 -2.68 -7.15
C VAL A 85 0.30 -2.29 -6.16
N PRO A 86 1.28 -3.15 -5.81
CA PRO A 86 2.35 -2.79 -4.86
C PRO A 86 3.16 -1.55 -5.26
N PRO A 87 3.59 -1.38 -6.54
CA PRO A 87 4.26 -0.16 -6.98
C PRO A 87 3.41 1.11 -6.82
N SER A 88 2.11 1.00 -7.10
CA SER A 88 1.16 2.12 -6.94
C SER A 88 1.02 2.54 -5.48
N ILE A 89 0.94 1.57 -4.57
CA ILE A 89 0.88 1.82 -3.12
C ILE A 89 2.17 2.47 -2.61
N ARG A 90 3.34 1.98 -3.04
CA ARG A 90 4.64 2.60 -2.72
C ARG A 90 4.75 4.03 -3.27
N SER A 91 4.24 4.27 -4.48
CA SER A 91 4.18 5.61 -5.08
C SER A 91 3.36 6.59 -4.23
N ILE A 92 2.18 6.17 -3.76
CA ILE A 92 1.33 6.98 -2.86
C ILE A 92 2.04 7.26 -1.53
N SER A 93 2.68 6.23 -0.94
CA SER A 93 3.46 6.37 0.31
C SER A 93 4.63 7.35 0.15
N ASN A 94 5.35 7.27 -0.97
CA ASN A 94 6.45 8.19 -1.30
C ASN A 94 5.97 9.63 -1.49
N TRP A 95 4.85 9.83 -2.20
CA TRP A 95 4.24 11.14 -2.36
C TRP A 95 3.81 11.74 -1.03
N ALA A 96 3.14 10.96 -0.17
CA ALA A 96 2.70 11.39 1.14
C ALA A 96 3.88 11.78 2.05
N THR A 97 4.92 10.97 2.08
CA THR A 97 6.16 11.22 2.83
C THR A 97 6.87 12.49 2.35
N THR A 98 7.03 12.65 1.04
CA THR A 98 7.67 13.83 0.44
C THR A 98 6.90 15.10 0.76
N THR A 99 5.57 15.04 0.64
CA THR A 99 4.66 16.14 0.94
C THR A 99 4.74 16.53 2.41
N MET A 100 4.72 15.56 3.32
CA MET A 100 4.83 15.82 4.76
C MET A 100 6.17 16.48 5.12
N ASN A 101 7.28 15.99 4.56
CA ASN A 101 8.61 16.57 4.75
C ASN A 101 8.72 18.01 4.25
N ALA A 102 7.95 18.39 3.22
CA ALA A 102 7.88 19.76 2.74
C ALA A 102 7.11 20.66 3.73
N TYR A 103 6.01 20.18 4.31
CA TYR A 103 5.25 20.91 5.33
C TYR A 103 6.07 21.14 6.60
N VAL A 104 6.74 20.10 7.12
CA VAL A 104 7.61 20.23 8.31
C VAL A 104 8.70 21.27 8.10
N ARG A 105 9.37 21.25 6.93
CA ARG A 105 10.39 22.25 6.58
C ARG A 105 9.84 23.67 6.50
N ARG A 106 8.65 23.84 5.89
CA ARG A 106 7.98 25.14 5.82
C ARG A 106 7.67 25.68 7.21
N ASP A 107 7.15 24.84 8.10
CA ASP A 107 6.76 25.26 9.44
C ASP A 107 8.00 25.59 10.31
N GLN A 108 9.10 24.84 10.17
CA GLN A 108 10.39 25.18 10.80
C GLN A 108 10.94 26.53 10.32
N SER A 109 11.00 26.74 8.99
CA SER A 109 11.48 27.99 8.41
C SER A 109 10.63 29.20 8.82
N THR A 110 9.32 29.01 8.90
CA THR A 110 8.38 30.04 9.37
C THR A 110 8.61 30.36 10.84
N ALA A 111 8.78 29.34 11.69
CA ALA A 111 9.06 29.52 13.11
C ALA A 111 10.40 30.22 13.37
N GLU A 112 11.45 29.88 12.63
CA GLU A 112 12.75 30.54 12.69
C GLU A 112 12.65 32.01 12.28
N SER A 113 11.94 32.30 11.20
CA SER A 113 11.71 33.68 10.73
C SER A 113 10.95 34.51 11.77
N ILE A 114 9.91 33.94 12.37
CA ILE A 114 9.15 34.60 13.45
C ILE A 114 10.05 34.84 14.67
N ARG A 115 10.86 33.86 15.09
CA ARG A 115 11.81 34.03 16.21
C ARG A 115 12.85 35.11 15.92
N ALA A 116 13.37 35.20 14.70
CA ALA A 116 14.31 36.24 14.31
C ALA A 116 13.68 37.64 14.39
N ILE A 117 12.41 37.79 13.96
CA ILE A 117 11.67 39.05 14.05
C ILE A 117 11.37 39.43 15.51
N LEU A 118 10.98 38.47 16.34
CA LEU A 118 10.54 38.71 17.72
C LEU A 118 11.72 38.80 18.72
N GLY A 119 12.82 38.09 18.48
CA GLY A 119 14.01 38.06 19.33
C GLY A 119 15.07 39.10 18.98
N GLY A 120 14.87 39.87 17.90
CA GLY A 120 15.73 40.99 17.49
C GLY A 120 15.45 42.31 18.20
N LYS A 121 14.84 42.29 19.40
CA LYS A 121 14.68 43.45 20.29
C LYS A 121 15.41 43.22 21.61
#